data_AF-A0A2V5XPN0-F1
#
_entry.id   AF-A0A2V5XPN0-F1
#
_cell.length_a   1.000
_cell.length_b   1.000
_cell.length_c   1.000
_cell.angle_alpha   90.00
_cell.angle_beta   90.00
_cell.angle_gamma   90.00
#
_symmetry.space_group_name_H-M   'P 1'
#
loop_
_entity.id
_entity.type
_entity.pdbx_description
1 polymer ?
#
loop_
_entity_poly.entity_id
_entity_poly.type
_entity_poly.pdbx_seq_one_letter_code
_entity_poly.pdbx_strand_id
1 'polypeptide(L)'
;MNATGQLLRDYAEKGSEPAFRELVSRYVDLVYSVAFRRTGGDAHLAEDVVQTVFADLARKARSLKGETMLGGWLHRHTCFVSSTLMRGERRRQQREREVVS
;
A
#
# COMPACT_ATOMS: atom_id res chain seq x y z
N MET A 1 3.20 -5.04 -24.59
CA MET A 1 3.74 -4.54 -23.30
C MET A 1 2.62 -3.83 -22.57
N ASN A 2 2.32 -4.19 -21.32
CA ASN A 2 1.35 -3.44 -20.51
C ASN A 2 1.97 -2.08 -20.10
N ALA A 3 1.22 -1.00 -20.24
CA ALA A 3 1.71 0.35 -19.88
C ALA A 3 2.23 0.40 -18.43
N THR A 4 1.60 -0.33 -17.51
CA THR A 4 2.03 -0.43 -16.11
C THR A 4 3.43 -1.05 -15.93
N GLY A 5 3.75 -2.13 -16.63
CA GLY A 5 5.05 -2.79 -16.50
C GLY A 5 6.18 -1.91 -17.01
N GLN A 6 5.92 -1.08 -18.03
CA GLN A 6 6.89 -0.11 -18.52
C GLN A 6 7.12 1.01 -17.51
N LEU A 7 6.07 1.57 -16.93
CA LEU A 7 6.18 2.57 -15.87
C LEU A 7 6.96 2.05 -14.66
N LEU A 8 6.71 0.78 -14.26
CA LEU A 8 7.44 0.15 -13.17
C LEU A 8 8.93 -0.02 -13.49
N ARG A 9 9.27 -0.45 -14.71
CA ARG A 9 10.66 -0.55 -15.16
C ARG A 9 11.35 0.81 -15.18
N ASP A 10 10.73 1.81 -15.78
CA ASP A 10 11.31 3.17 -15.87
C ASP A 10 11.55 3.77 -14.48
N TYR A 11 10.66 3.50 -13.51
CA TYR A 11 10.90 3.90 -12.13
C TYR A 11 12.03 3.08 -11.48
N ALA A 12 11.99 1.75 -11.56
CA ALA A 12 12.96 0.88 -10.90
C ALA A 12 14.40 1.07 -11.40
N GLU A 13 14.58 1.18 -12.72
CA GLU A 13 15.89 1.23 -13.38
C GLU A 13 16.43 2.67 -13.45
N LYS A 14 15.57 3.65 -13.76
CA LYS A 14 15.99 5.04 -14.04
C LYS A 14 15.60 6.03 -12.95
N GLY A 15 14.85 5.61 -11.93
CA GLY A 15 14.35 6.51 -10.88
C GLY A 15 13.31 7.52 -11.39
N SER A 16 12.58 7.21 -12.47
CA SER A 16 11.63 8.14 -13.09
C SER A 16 10.45 8.48 -12.16
N GLU A 17 10.52 9.64 -11.50
CA GLU A 17 9.42 10.15 -10.66
C GLU A 17 8.09 10.32 -11.42
N PRO A 18 8.06 10.81 -12.68
CA PRO A 18 6.82 10.85 -13.45
C PRO A 18 6.19 9.47 -13.64
N ALA A 19 7.01 8.44 -13.86
CA ALA A 19 6.51 7.08 -14.00
C ALA A 19 5.90 6.58 -12.69
N PHE A 20 6.53 6.88 -11.55
CA PHE A 20 5.97 6.55 -10.24
C PHE A 20 4.67 7.28 -9.94
N ARG A 21 4.59 8.59 -10.26
CA ARG A 21 3.37 9.38 -10.08
C ARG A 21 2.20 8.78 -10.87
N GLU A 22 2.46 8.35 -12.09
CA GLU A 22 1.45 7.68 -12.93
C GLU A 22 1.05 6.31 -12.38
N LEU A 23 1.96 5.57 -11.74
CA LEU A 23 1.58 4.34 -11.03
C LEU A 23 0.69 4.64 -9.83
N VAL A 24 1.02 5.69 -9.05
CA VAL A 24 0.21 6.10 -7.89
C VAL A 24 -1.19 6.51 -8.35
N SER A 25 -1.30 7.39 -9.35
CA SER A 25 -2.61 7.87 -9.85
C SER A 25 -3.51 6.73 -10.33
N ARG A 26 -2.95 5.70 -10.99
CA ARG A 26 -3.71 4.55 -11.49
C ARG A 26 -4.23 3.61 -10.40
N TYR A 27 -3.52 3.50 -9.27
CA TYR A 27 -3.80 2.48 -8.27
C TYR A 27 -4.26 3.04 -6.92
N VAL A 28 -4.21 4.35 -6.71
CA VAL A 28 -4.58 4.97 -5.42
C VAL A 28 -6.00 4.62 -5.01
N ASP A 29 -6.98 4.69 -5.92
CA ASP A 29 -8.38 4.38 -5.61
C ASP A 29 -8.60 2.92 -5.22
N LEU A 30 -7.88 2.00 -5.89
CA LEU A 30 -7.91 0.57 -5.56
C LEU A 30 -7.31 0.33 -4.17
N VAL A 31 -6.12 0.87 -3.92
CA VAL A 31 -5.41 0.70 -2.65
C VAL A 31 -6.23 1.30 -1.51
N TYR A 32 -6.77 2.51 -1.71
CA TYR A 32 -7.62 3.19 -0.73
C TYR A 32 -8.90 2.40 -0.45
N SER A 33 -9.62 1.95 -1.48
CA SER A 33 -10.86 1.17 -1.32
C SER A 33 -10.64 -0.12 -0.54
N VAL A 34 -9.52 -0.81 -0.79
CA VAL A 34 -9.15 -2.03 -0.05
C VAL A 34 -8.78 -1.67 1.39
N ALA A 35 -7.95 -0.63 1.59
CA ALA A 35 -7.54 -0.19 2.92
C ALA A 35 -8.76 0.21 3.77
N PHE A 36 -9.64 1.05 3.25
CA PHE A 36 -10.84 1.54 3.92
C PHE A 36 -11.76 0.41 4.40
N ARG A 37 -11.99 -0.60 3.56
CA ARG A 37 -12.76 -1.79 3.96
C ARG A 37 -12.05 -2.58 5.06
N ARG A 38 -10.72 -2.68 5.01
CA ARG A 38 -9.92 -3.49 5.96
C ARG A 38 -9.72 -2.79 7.30
N THR A 39 -9.79 -1.46 7.34
CA THR A 39 -9.74 -0.64 8.56
C THR A 39 -11.11 -0.42 9.19
N GLY A 40 -12.17 -1.05 8.67
CA GLY A 40 -13.52 -0.92 9.21
C GLY A 40 -14.18 0.43 8.93
N GLY A 41 -13.74 1.13 7.87
CA GLY A 41 -14.25 2.45 7.50
C GLY A 41 -13.54 3.62 8.20
N ASP A 42 -12.45 3.37 8.93
CA ASP A 42 -11.61 4.44 9.46
C ASP A 42 -10.76 5.04 8.33
N ALA A 43 -11.06 6.29 7.97
CA ALA A 43 -10.41 7.02 6.89
C ALA A 43 -8.93 7.35 7.19
N HIS A 44 -8.62 7.73 8.43
CA HIS A 44 -7.24 8.07 8.83
C HIS A 44 -6.35 6.83 8.75
N LEU A 45 -6.82 5.70 9.29
CA LEU A 45 -6.07 4.45 9.20
C LEU A 45 -5.96 3.94 7.75
N ALA A 46 -6.96 4.22 6.91
CA ALA A 46 -6.91 3.87 5.49
C ALA A 46 -5.84 4.70 4.75
N GLU A 47 -5.74 5.99 5.04
CA GLU A 47 -4.70 6.88 4.49
C GLU A 47 -3.30 6.43 4.90
N ASP A 48 -3.09 6.07 6.17
CA ASP A 48 -1.81 5.55 6.66
C ASP A 48 -1.39 4.26 5.93
N VAL A 49 -2.35 3.36 5.66
CA VAL A 49 -2.11 2.15 4.87
C VAL A 49 -1.71 2.51 3.45
N VAL A 50 -2.42 3.43 2.80
CA VAL A 50 -2.13 3.87 1.42
C VAL A 50 -0.70 4.44 1.33
N GLN A 51 -0.34 5.34 2.25
CA GLN A 51 1.00 5.91 2.31
C GLN A 51 2.07 4.82 2.48
N THR A 52 1.85 3.89 3.41
CA THR A 52 2.77 2.77 3.66
C THR A 52 2.92 1.87 2.44
N VAL A 53 1.82 1.55 1.74
CA VAL A 53 1.84 0.69 0.55
C VAL A 53 2.65 1.32 -0.58
N PHE A 54 2.46 2.61 -0.86
CA PHE A 54 3.21 3.29 -1.92
C PHE A 54 4.67 3.57 -1.53
N ALA A 55 4.96 3.84 -0.25
CA ALA A 55 6.33 3.90 0.25
C ALA A 55 7.05 2.54 0.11
N ASP A 56 6.35 1.44 0.39
CA ASP A 56 6.85 0.09 0.18
C ASP A 56 7.06 -0.23 -1.31
N LEU A 57 6.14 0.20 -2.18
CA LEU A 57 6.30 0.07 -3.62
C LEU A 57 7.58 0.78 -4.08
N ALA A 58 7.79 2.03 -3.64
CA ALA A 58 8.98 2.80 -3.97
C ALA A 58 10.27 2.05 -3.60
N ARG A 59 10.32 1.50 -2.38
CA ARG A 59 11.49 0.73 -1.89
C ARG A 59 11.68 -0.61 -2.59
N LYS A 60 10.59 -1.29 -2.95
CA LYS A 60 10.60 -2.65 -3.51
C LYS A 60 10.56 -2.66 -5.04
N ALA A 61 10.38 -1.52 -5.72
CA ALA A 61 10.21 -1.47 -7.17
C ALA A 61 11.32 -2.20 -7.94
N ARG A 62 12.58 -2.11 -7.48
CA ARG A 62 13.72 -2.82 -8.08
C ARG A 62 13.67 -4.34 -7.96
N SER A 63 13.03 -4.87 -6.91
CA SER A 63 12.87 -6.33 -6.75
C SER A 63 11.60 -6.87 -7.41
N LEU A 64 10.65 -6.00 -7.73
CA LEU A 64 9.48 -6.35 -8.53
C LEU A 64 9.91 -6.49 -9.99
N LYS A 65 10.03 -7.74 -10.46
CA LYS A 65 10.31 -8.03 -11.87
C LYS A 65 9.26 -7.36 -12.75
N GLY A 66 9.65 -6.88 -13.94
CA GLY A 66 8.76 -6.17 -14.87
C GLY A 66 7.56 -6.96 -15.40
N GLU A 67 7.49 -8.27 -15.12
CA GLU A 67 6.37 -9.17 -15.41
C GLU A 67 5.36 -9.29 -14.26
N THR A 68 5.65 -8.68 -13.10
CA THR A 68 4.77 -8.73 -11.93
C THR A 68 3.46 -8.02 -12.26
N MET A 69 2.34 -8.69 -12.03
CA MET A 69 1.02 -8.05 -12.05
C MET A 69 0.90 -7.08 -10.87
N LEU A 70 1.28 -5.82 -11.10
CA LEU A 70 1.37 -4.81 -10.04
C LEU A 70 0.06 -4.63 -9.28
N GLY A 71 -1.09 -4.67 -9.95
CA GLY A 71 -2.40 -4.58 -9.29
C GLY A 71 -2.64 -5.72 -8.29
N GLY A 72 -2.25 -6.96 -8.64
CA GLY A 72 -2.34 -8.11 -7.73
C GLY A 72 -1.36 -8.01 -6.56
N TRP A 73 -0.14 -7.53 -6.83
CA TRP A 73 0.84 -7.26 -5.78
C TRP A 73 0.34 -6.20 -4.79
N LEU A 74 -0.17 -5.07 -5.31
CA LEU A 74 -0.72 -3.98 -4.50
C LEU A 74 -1.88 -4.44 -3.64
N HIS A 75 -2.87 -5.13 -4.22
CA HIS A 75 -4.00 -5.65 -3.46
C HIS A 75 -3.56 -6.54 -2.29
N ARG A 76 -2.64 -7.49 -2.55
CA ARG A 76 -2.11 -8.39 -1.52
C ARG A 76 -1.31 -7.62 -0.46
N HIS A 77 -0.50 -6.65 -0.88
CA HIS A 77 0.33 -5.87 0.04
C HIS A 77 -0.53 -4.94 0.90
N THR A 78 -1.55 -4.28 0.34
CA THR A 78 -2.55 -3.52 1.12
C THR A 78 -3.21 -4.40 2.16
N CYS A 79 -3.68 -5.59 1.79
CA CYS A 79 -4.27 -6.53 2.74
C CYS A 79 -3.33 -6.88 3.91
N PHE A 80 -2.03 -7.04 3.62
CA PHE A 80 -0.99 -7.32 4.62
C PHE A 80 -0.73 -6.13 5.54
N VAL A 81 -0.54 -4.94 4.97
CA VAL A 81 -0.29 -3.69 5.72
C VAL A 81 -1.48 -3.38 6.63
N SER A 82 -2.72 -3.42 6.10
CA SER A 82 -3.92 -3.22 6.92
C SER A 82 -4.02 -4.23 8.07
N SER A 83 -3.72 -5.50 7.81
CA SER A 83 -3.77 -6.52 8.87
C SER A 83 -2.73 -6.28 9.97
N THR A 84 -1.55 -5.80 9.59
CA THR A 84 -0.47 -5.48 10.52
C THR A 84 -0.84 -4.28 11.39
N LEU A 85 -1.34 -3.21 10.77
CA LEU A 85 -1.80 -2.01 11.46
C LEU A 85 -2.95 -2.32 12.42
N MET A 86 -3.99 -3.03 11.96
CA MET A 86 -5.13 -3.42 12.81
C MET A 86 -4.74 -4.28 14.01
N ARG A 87 -3.75 -5.17 13.86
CA ARG A 87 -3.22 -5.94 15.00
C ARG A 87 -2.51 -5.03 16.01
N GLY A 88 -1.81 -3.99 15.54
CA GLY A 88 -1.21 -2.96 16.39
C GLY A 88 -2.26 -2.20 17.19
N GLU A 89 -3.29 -1.69 16.51
CA GLU A 89 -4.37 -0.93 17.13
C GLU A 89 -5.16 -1.74 18.15
N ARG A 90 -5.48 -3.01 17.86
CA ARG A 90 -6.14 -3.89 18.83
C ARG A 90 -5.32 -4.07 20.11
N ARG A 91 -4.00 -4.23 20.00
CA ARG A 91 -3.12 -4.33 21.17
C ARG A 91 -3.04 -3.02 21.95
N ARG A 92 -3.08 -1.88 21.27
CA ARG A 92 -3.10 -0.55 21.90
C ARG A 92 -4.39 -0.37 22.71
N GLN A 93 -5.54 -0.64 22.10
CA GLN A 93 -6.85 -0.55 22.76
C GLN A 93 -6.96 -1.48 23.97
N GLN A 94 -6.38 -2.69 23.91
CA GLN A 94 -6.37 -3.60 25.04
C GLN A 94 -5.61 -3.02 26.25
N ARG A 95 -4.41 -2.46 26.03
CA ARG A 95 -3.63 -1.81 27.09
C ARG A 95 -4.35 -0.60 27.68
N GLU A 96 -5.02 0.19 26.85
CA GLU A 96 -5.80 1.34 27.33
C GLU A 96 -6.96 0.91 28.23
N ARG A 97 -7.61 -0.23 27.94
CA ARG A 97 -8.67 -0.78 28.79
C ARG A 97 -8.16 -1.34 30.12
N GLU A 98 -6.96 -1.93 30.13
CA GLU A 98 -6.32 -2.46 31.35
C GLU A 98 -5.85 -1.36 32.30
N VAL A 99 -5.52 -0.17 31.79
CA VAL A 99 -5.08 0.99 32.60
C VAL A 99 -6.27 1.80 33.15
N VAL A 100 -7.43 1.75 32.50
CA VAL A 100 -8.64 2.49 32.91
C VAL A 100 -9.55 1.68 33.86
N SER A 101 -9.27 0.39 34.06
CA SER A 101 -9.95 -0.48 35.04
C SER A 101 -9.24 -0.51 36.38
#